data_AF-A0A6I3LQN4-F1
#
_entry.id   AF-A0A6I3LQN4-F1
#
_cell.length_a   1.000
_cell.length_b   1.000
_cell.length_c   1.000
_cell.angle_alpha   90.00
_cell.angle_beta   90.00
_cell.angle_gamma   90.00
#
_symmetry.space_group_name_H-M   'P 1'
#
loop_
_entity.id
_entity.type
_entity.pdbx_description
1 polymer ?
#
loop_
_entity_poly.entity_id
_entity_poly.type
_entity_poly.pdbx_seq_one_letter_code
_entity_poly.pdbx_strand_id
1 'polypeptide(L)'
;MFAKLKNELITKFSQNLYLFLFIIFLILYAICDSNFYETDGVHLIPLHILALISGIIFESKRITKTWTTAFVIAIISLISTFSLGLYLYHISPNSKFDFMQILNLSILAWPIVFFILYVTYSLLFNKRRIAPQLTEGITLILSISMIYWVIDNGLVRFDNFILRTFMIIVILLSLFSFYNAFSKAYLSDTKKLILSIWSSIIIMFFAIDNLSGIFKYGSFVSTNELIQATYIAIQYFLLGVSSIYMIQNFMMLIGFLLSWKIFFFTKYSDAISDLKNEHIDRYSDTQVSKSDSKFCILFVSTIFFLNYYYEIVPRQFIIWLTFVTFPFFLMAYNHFLKKKKEPYFQFLRRNIFKNS
;
A
#
# COMPACT_ATOMS: atom_id res chain seq x y z
N MET A 1 32.19 29.49 7.90
CA MET A 1 30.77 29.08 7.77
C MET A 1 30.61 27.91 6.80
N PHE A 2 31.09 28.00 5.56
CA PHE A 2 31.04 26.92 4.56
C PHE A 2 31.72 25.60 4.97
N ALA A 3 32.90 25.65 5.61
CA ALA A 3 33.61 24.44 6.07
C ALA A 3 32.88 23.71 7.21
N LYS A 4 32.17 24.45 8.06
CA LYS A 4 31.36 23.89 9.16
C LYS A 4 30.09 23.25 8.63
N LEU A 5 29.44 23.89 7.65
CA LEU A 5 28.30 23.36 6.90
C LEU A 5 28.67 22.09 6.12
N LYS A 6 29.84 22.08 5.46
CA LYS A 6 30.39 20.93 4.73
C LYS A 6 30.66 19.76 5.66
N ASN A 7 31.27 20.00 6.83
CA ASN A 7 31.55 18.93 7.80
C ASN A 7 30.29 18.40 8.50
N GLU A 8 29.30 19.25 8.79
CA GLU A 8 27.98 18.81 9.29
C GLU A 8 27.19 18.02 8.24
N LEU A 9 27.25 18.44 6.98
CA LEU A 9 26.72 17.68 5.86
C LEU A 9 27.43 16.33 5.79
N ILE A 10 28.76 16.29 5.72
CA ILE A 10 29.55 15.04 5.61
C ILE A 10 29.30 14.09 6.80
N THR A 11 29.13 14.59 8.02
CA THR A 11 28.82 13.75 9.19
C THR A 11 27.37 13.26 9.21
N LYS A 12 26.38 14.08 8.81
CA LYS A 12 25.01 13.59 8.54
C LYS A 12 24.94 12.65 7.32
N PHE A 13 25.87 12.81 6.39
CA PHE A 13 26.00 12.05 5.14
C PHE A 13 26.60 10.67 5.40
N SER A 14 27.63 10.55 6.24
CA SER A 14 28.20 9.24 6.63
C SER A 14 27.26 8.43 7.53
N GLN A 15 26.42 9.09 8.33
CA GLN A 15 25.38 8.43 9.13
C GLN A 15 24.28 7.77 8.29
N ASN A 16 24.13 8.16 7.02
CA ASN A 16 23.13 7.61 6.10
C ASN A 16 23.77 6.99 4.85
N LEU A 17 24.82 6.19 5.03
CA LEU A 17 25.53 5.45 3.98
C LEU A 17 24.57 4.77 2.96
N TYR A 18 23.46 4.21 3.43
CA TYR A 18 22.46 3.55 2.57
C TYR A 18 21.63 4.50 1.71
N LEU A 19 21.29 5.69 2.23
CA LEU A 19 20.64 6.75 1.45
C LEU A 19 21.59 7.22 0.34
N PHE A 20 22.88 7.33 0.65
CA PHE A 20 23.90 7.73 -0.29
C PHE A 20 24.10 6.69 -1.40
N LEU A 21 24.21 5.40 -1.05
CA LEU A 21 24.25 4.30 -2.03
C LEU A 21 23.01 4.30 -2.94
N PHE A 22 21.84 4.58 -2.38
CA PHE A 22 20.60 4.69 -3.16
C PHE A 22 20.59 5.91 -4.10
N ILE A 23 21.06 7.07 -3.64
CA ILE A 23 21.15 8.28 -4.48
C ILE A 23 22.19 8.09 -5.59
N ILE A 24 23.36 7.51 -5.30
CA ILE A 24 24.35 7.16 -6.32
C ILE A 24 23.75 6.20 -7.34
N PHE A 25 23.03 5.18 -6.88
CA PHE A 25 22.33 4.26 -7.77
C PHE A 25 21.33 5.00 -8.67
N LEU A 26 20.51 5.91 -8.12
CA LEU A 26 19.59 6.73 -8.92
C LEU A 26 20.31 7.63 -9.94
N ILE A 27 21.48 8.17 -9.60
CA ILE A 27 22.29 9.01 -10.50
C ILE A 27 22.91 8.17 -11.61
N LEU A 28 23.56 7.05 -11.27
CA LEU A 28 24.08 6.10 -12.25
C LEU A 28 22.98 5.57 -13.17
N TYR A 29 21.80 5.33 -12.59
CA TYR A 29 20.61 4.92 -13.32
C TYR A 29 20.11 6.01 -14.28
N ALA A 30 20.03 7.27 -13.86
CA ALA A 30 19.62 8.39 -14.73
C ALA A 30 20.59 8.58 -15.91
N ILE A 31 21.89 8.35 -15.69
CA ILE A 31 22.90 8.36 -16.75
C ILE A 31 22.67 7.20 -17.74
N CYS A 32 22.39 5.99 -17.23
CA CYS A 32 22.06 4.84 -18.08
C CYS A 32 20.75 5.03 -18.87
N ASP A 33 19.71 5.60 -18.25
CA ASP A 33 18.42 5.90 -18.89
C ASP A 33 18.57 6.90 -20.04
N SER A 34 19.33 7.97 -19.81
CA SER A 34 19.64 8.98 -20.84
C SER A 34 20.35 8.38 -22.05
N ASN A 35 21.35 7.52 -21.81
CA ASN A 35 22.10 6.89 -22.89
C ASN A 35 21.25 5.90 -23.71
N PHE A 36 20.26 5.25 -23.08
CA PHE A 36 19.40 4.26 -23.74
C PHE A 36 18.23 4.89 -24.48
N TYR A 37 17.71 6.01 -23.96
CA TYR A 37 16.71 6.82 -24.65
C TYR A 37 17.26 7.38 -25.97
N GLU A 38 18.53 7.79 -25.99
CA GLU A 38 19.20 8.24 -27.23
C GLU A 38 19.35 7.13 -28.28
N THR A 39 19.52 5.86 -27.87
CA THR A 39 19.69 4.74 -28.80
C THR A 39 18.38 4.13 -29.30
N ASP A 40 17.39 3.94 -28.42
CA ASP A 40 16.17 3.17 -28.73
C ASP A 40 14.87 3.99 -28.65
N GLY A 41 14.94 5.27 -28.25
CA GLY A 41 13.76 6.16 -28.13
C GLY A 41 12.80 5.79 -26.99
N VAL A 42 13.19 4.86 -26.12
CA VAL A 42 12.37 4.33 -25.02
C VAL A 42 13.13 4.51 -23.70
N HIS A 43 12.44 5.05 -22.68
CA HIS A 43 12.99 5.13 -21.33
C HIS A 43 13.16 3.73 -20.72
N LEU A 44 14.29 3.51 -20.06
CA LEU A 44 14.73 2.28 -19.41
C LEU A 44 13.83 1.95 -18.20
N ILE A 45 13.37 2.97 -17.47
CA ILE A 45 12.29 2.85 -16.48
C ILE A 45 11.36 4.06 -16.62
N PRO A 46 10.08 3.84 -16.98
CA PRO A 46 9.11 4.93 -17.04
C PRO A 46 8.94 5.65 -15.69
N LEU A 47 8.68 6.97 -15.74
CA LEU A 47 8.45 7.82 -14.56
C LEU A 47 7.46 7.20 -13.55
N HIS A 48 6.44 6.51 -14.04
CA HIS A 48 5.43 5.87 -13.21
C HIS A 48 5.98 4.72 -12.35
N ILE A 49 6.98 3.97 -12.83
CA ILE A 49 7.65 2.94 -12.01
C ILE A 49 8.53 3.58 -10.94
N LEU A 50 9.20 4.69 -11.24
CA LEU A 50 9.93 5.45 -10.21
C LEU A 50 8.97 5.95 -9.12
N ALA A 51 7.79 6.43 -9.51
CA ALA A 51 6.74 6.80 -8.58
C ALA A 51 6.29 5.61 -7.71
N LEU A 52 6.09 4.44 -8.31
CA LEU A 52 5.78 3.18 -7.60
C LEU A 52 6.83 2.83 -6.55
N ILE A 53 8.10 2.78 -6.95
CA ILE A 53 9.23 2.47 -6.04
C ILE A 53 9.29 3.49 -4.90
N SER A 54 9.14 4.78 -5.21
CA SER A 54 9.16 5.83 -4.20
C SER A 54 8.01 5.70 -3.18
N GLY A 55 6.81 5.31 -3.62
CA GLY A 55 5.67 5.05 -2.75
C GLY A 55 5.91 3.90 -1.76
N ILE A 56 6.51 2.81 -2.24
CA ILE A 56 6.84 1.66 -1.40
C ILE A 56 7.93 2.01 -0.39
N ILE A 57 9.00 2.69 -0.81
CA ILE A 57 10.09 3.09 0.10
C ILE A 57 9.57 4.07 1.15
N PHE A 58 8.73 5.03 0.73
CA PHE A 58 8.08 5.97 1.64
C PHE A 58 7.28 5.23 2.72
N GLU A 59 6.47 4.26 2.32
CA GLU A 59 5.65 3.50 3.25
C GLU A 59 6.47 2.54 4.12
N SER A 60 7.48 1.89 3.53
CA SER A 60 8.43 1.05 4.25
C SER A 60 9.19 1.83 5.32
N LYS A 61 9.62 3.06 5.03
CA LYS A 61 10.21 3.97 6.02
C LYS A 61 9.22 4.32 7.13
N ARG A 62 7.94 4.53 6.79
CA ARG A 62 6.88 4.80 7.78
C ARG A 62 6.73 3.63 8.75
N ILE A 63 6.78 2.40 8.25
CA ILE A 63 6.60 1.17 9.04
C ILE A 63 7.85 0.84 9.88
N THR A 64 9.03 0.85 9.25
CA THR A 64 10.31 0.51 9.88
C THR A 64 10.80 1.57 10.86
N LYS A 65 10.38 2.83 10.65
CA LYS A 65 10.85 4.06 11.34
C LYS A 65 12.28 4.48 11.02
N THR A 66 13.02 3.66 10.30
CA THR A 66 14.44 3.84 10.01
C THR A 66 14.66 3.71 8.51
N TRP A 67 15.17 4.78 7.90
CA TRP A 67 15.55 4.78 6.48
C TRP A 67 16.53 3.64 6.16
N THR A 68 17.43 3.34 7.09
CA THR A 68 18.41 2.25 6.95
C THR A 68 17.75 0.92 6.62
N THR A 69 16.69 0.53 7.34
CA THR A 69 16.00 -0.74 7.13
C THR A 69 15.24 -0.75 5.81
N ALA A 70 14.55 0.35 5.47
CA ALA A 70 13.84 0.47 4.21
C ALA A 70 14.78 0.40 2.99
N PHE A 71 15.99 0.98 3.09
CA PHE A 71 17.01 0.90 2.05
C PHE A 71 17.69 -0.48 1.99
N VAL A 72 17.95 -1.12 3.13
CA VAL A 72 18.49 -2.49 3.15
C VAL A 72 17.52 -3.45 2.46
N ILE A 73 16.21 -3.33 2.72
CA ILE A 73 15.19 -4.11 2.01
C ILE A 73 15.22 -3.81 0.50
N ALA A 74 15.33 -2.54 0.10
CA ALA A 74 15.50 -2.18 -1.32
C ALA A 74 16.73 -2.86 -1.95
N ILE A 75 17.89 -2.77 -1.31
CA ILE A 75 19.14 -3.34 -1.82
C ILE A 75 19.05 -4.86 -1.95
N ILE A 76 18.53 -5.55 -0.92
CA ILE A 76 18.34 -7.01 -0.96
C ILE A 76 17.36 -7.38 -2.09
N SER A 77 16.25 -6.66 -2.23
CA SER A 77 15.26 -6.91 -3.28
C SER A 77 15.85 -6.72 -4.68
N LEU A 78 16.68 -5.70 -4.83
CA LEU A 78 17.41 -5.38 -6.06
C LEU A 78 18.36 -6.51 -6.42
N ILE A 79 19.24 -6.90 -5.50
CA ILE A 79 20.19 -8.01 -5.71
C ILE A 79 19.45 -9.30 -6.06
N SER A 80 18.42 -9.65 -5.30
CA SER A 80 17.62 -10.85 -5.55
C SER A 80 16.93 -10.83 -6.91
N THR A 81 16.48 -9.67 -7.38
CA THR A 81 15.88 -9.51 -8.73
C THR A 81 16.90 -9.83 -9.82
N PHE A 82 18.12 -9.30 -9.72
CA PHE A 82 19.21 -9.59 -10.65
C PHE A 82 19.63 -11.07 -10.60
N SER A 83 19.74 -11.65 -9.40
CA SER A 83 20.07 -13.07 -9.24
C SER A 83 19.01 -13.99 -9.86
N LEU A 84 17.72 -13.64 -9.73
CA LEU A 84 16.62 -14.40 -10.33
C LEU A 84 16.65 -14.31 -11.87
N GLY A 85 16.96 -13.14 -12.42
CA GLY A 85 17.17 -12.96 -13.87
C GLY A 85 18.29 -13.85 -14.41
N LEU A 86 19.44 -13.89 -13.71
CA LEU A 86 20.56 -14.78 -14.06
C LEU A 86 20.17 -16.27 -13.99
N TYR A 87 19.42 -16.68 -12.98
CA TYR A 87 18.97 -18.05 -12.80
C TYR A 87 18.00 -18.50 -13.91
N LEU A 88 16.98 -17.69 -14.22
CA LEU A 88 16.02 -17.99 -15.29
C LEU A 88 16.70 -18.11 -16.65
N TYR A 89 17.71 -17.26 -16.89
CA TYR A 89 18.49 -17.31 -18.12
C TYR A 89 19.34 -18.60 -18.22
N HIS A 90 19.98 -19.03 -17.13
CA HIS A 90 20.77 -20.27 -17.11
C HIS A 90 19.92 -21.53 -17.40
N ILE A 91 18.62 -21.50 -17.11
CA ILE A 91 17.69 -22.61 -17.39
C ILE A 91 17.15 -22.58 -18.83
N SER A 92 17.32 -21.46 -19.55
CA SER A 92 16.85 -21.33 -20.92
C SER A 92 17.69 -22.20 -21.86
N PRO A 93 17.11 -23.22 -22.51
CA PRO A 93 17.86 -24.26 -23.22
C PRO A 93 18.54 -23.80 -24.53
N ASN A 94 18.40 -22.53 -24.92
CA ASN A 94 18.87 -22.01 -26.23
C ASN A 94 19.70 -20.72 -26.15
N SER A 95 20.09 -20.23 -24.97
CA SER A 95 20.74 -18.91 -24.87
C SER A 95 22.26 -19.00 -24.76
N LYS A 96 22.98 -18.54 -25.80
CA LYS A 96 24.41 -18.20 -25.71
C LYS A 96 24.56 -17.03 -24.73
N PHE A 97 25.37 -17.19 -23.68
CA PHE A 97 25.58 -16.19 -22.62
C PHE A 97 25.86 -14.80 -23.19
N ASP A 98 24.82 -13.98 -23.24
CA ASP A 98 24.87 -12.58 -23.65
C ASP A 98 24.37 -11.75 -22.48
N PHE A 99 25.32 -11.12 -21.79
CA PHE A 99 25.06 -10.26 -20.65
C PHE A 99 24.10 -9.12 -21.00
N MET A 100 24.14 -8.60 -22.23
CA MET A 100 23.24 -7.54 -22.68
C MET A 100 21.79 -8.03 -22.79
N GLN A 101 21.59 -9.27 -23.23
CA GLN A 101 20.26 -9.86 -23.33
C GLN A 101 19.66 -10.17 -21.95
N ILE A 102 20.49 -10.62 -21.00
CA ILE A 102 20.11 -10.78 -19.58
C ILE A 102 19.74 -9.42 -18.98
N LEU A 103 20.55 -8.40 -19.24
CA LEU A 103 20.30 -7.04 -18.77
C LEU A 103 18.96 -6.54 -19.31
N ASN A 104 18.70 -6.69 -20.61
CA ASN A 104 17.46 -6.25 -21.25
C ASN A 104 16.21 -6.99 -20.74
N LEU A 105 16.27 -8.32 -20.58
CA LEU A 105 15.15 -9.09 -20.02
C LEU A 105 14.94 -8.74 -18.54
N SER A 106 16.04 -8.55 -17.82
CA SER A 106 16.01 -8.12 -16.43
C SER A 106 15.38 -6.74 -16.34
N ILE A 107 15.75 -5.76 -17.16
CA ILE A 107 15.20 -4.40 -17.18
C ILE A 107 13.68 -4.39 -17.42
N LEU A 108 13.16 -5.24 -18.31
CA LEU A 108 11.73 -5.29 -18.63
C LEU A 108 10.88 -5.87 -17.48
N ALA A 109 11.31 -7.00 -16.91
CA ALA A 109 10.57 -7.69 -15.83
C ALA A 109 10.92 -7.17 -14.42
N TRP A 110 12.04 -6.45 -14.31
CA TRP A 110 12.62 -5.89 -13.09
C TRP A 110 11.62 -5.17 -12.21
N PRO A 111 10.78 -4.24 -12.70
CA PRO A 111 9.95 -3.42 -11.81
C PRO A 111 8.97 -4.28 -11.01
N ILE A 112 8.40 -5.29 -11.66
CA ILE A 112 7.38 -6.16 -11.10
C ILE A 112 8.03 -7.15 -10.14
N VAL A 113 9.14 -7.78 -10.54
CA VAL A 113 9.85 -8.75 -9.68
C VAL A 113 10.45 -8.05 -8.46
N PHE A 114 11.07 -6.89 -8.64
CA PHE A 114 11.57 -6.04 -7.56
C PHE A 114 10.46 -5.68 -6.58
N PHE A 115 9.30 -5.25 -7.09
CA PHE A 115 8.15 -4.89 -6.27
C PHE A 115 7.68 -6.06 -5.40
N ILE A 116 7.47 -7.24 -5.99
CA ILE A 116 7.02 -8.43 -5.27
C ILE A 116 8.04 -8.82 -4.19
N LEU A 117 9.33 -8.85 -4.54
CA LEU A 117 10.40 -9.17 -3.61
C LEU A 117 10.50 -8.14 -2.49
N TYR A 118 10.40 -6.85 -2.80
CA TYR A 118 10.43 -5.77 -1.82
C TYR A 118 9.34 -5.95 -0.77
N VAL A 119 8.09 -6.13 -1.21
CA VAL A 119 6.99 -6.27 -0.26
C VAL A 119 7.15 -7.56 0.55
N THR A 120 7.60 -8.65 -0.07
CA THR A 120 7.88 -9.92 0.62
C THR A 120 8.96 -9.78 1.69
N TYR A 121 10.10 -9.18 1.35
CA TYR A 121 11.16 -8.93 2.33
C TYR A 121 10.71 -7.96 3.41
N SER A 122 9.97 -6.90 3.05
CA SER A 122 9.40 -6.00 4.04
C SER A 122 8.60 -6.77 5.10
N LEU A 123 7.71 -7.69 4.66
CA LEU A 123 6.94 -8.58 5.53
C LEU A 123 7.83 -9.46 6.42
N LEU A 124 8.88 -10.07 5.87
CA LEU A 124 9.80 -10.91 6.63
C LEU A 124 10.56 -10.13 7.70
N PHE A 125 11.09 -8.96 7.35
CA PHE A 125 11.89 -8.13 8.25
C PHE A 125 11.04 -7.41 9.32
N ASN A 126 9.75 -7.17 9.06
CA ASN A 126 8.89 -6.36 9.93
C ASN A 126 7.58 -7.07 10.33
N LYS A 127 7.59 -8.40 10.48
CA LYS A 127 6.41 -9.23 10.82
C LYS A 127 5.48 -8.62 11.89
N ARG A 128 6.03 -7.98 12.93
CA ARG A 128 5.25 -7.37 14.04
C ARG A 128 4.83 -5.90 13.82
N ARG A 129 5.32 -5.22 12.78
CA ARG A 129 5.08 -3.77 12.55
C ARG A 129 4.29 -3.48 11.29
N ILE A 130 4.15 -4.44 10.39
CA ILE A 130 3.45 -4.22 9.11
C ILE A 130 1.95 -4.31 9.24
N ALA A 131 1.41 -5.13 10.16
CA ALA A 131 -0.03 -5.14 10.45
C ALA A 131 -0.46 -3.77 10.97
N PRO A 132 -1.14 -2.94 10.15
CA PRO A 132 -1.66 -1.69 10.67
C PRO A 132 -2.72 -2.06 11.70
N GLN A 133 -2.64 -1.44 12.87
CA GLN A 133 -3.67 -1.63 13.88
C GLN A 133 -4.98 -1.09 13.31
N LEU A 134 -5.96 -1.97 13.10
CA LEU A 134 -7.28 -1.59 12.63
C LEU A 134 -8.09 -0.99 13.77
N THR A 135 -8.94 -0.03 13.43
CA THR A 135 -9.92 0.56 14.36
C THR A 135 -11.28 0.55 13.69
N GLU A 136 -12.34 0.71 14.48
CA GLU A 136 -13.72 0.83 13.97
C GLU A 136 -13.86 1.98 12.98
N GLY A 137 -13.10 3.06 13.18
CA GLY A 137 -13.06 4.19 12.26
C GLY A 137 -12.48 3.80 10.89
N ILE A 138 -11.39 3.02 10.85
CA ILE A 138 -10.82 2.55 9.58
C ILE A 138 -11.80 1.61 8.87
N THR A 139 -12.42 0.67 9.61
CA THR A 139 -13.40 -0.25 9.00
C THR A 139 -14.65 0.46 8.52
N LEU A 140 -15.04 1.55 9.18
CA LEU A 140 -16.12 2.44 8.75
C LEU A 140 -15.77 3.13 7.42
N ILE A 141 -14.57 3.72 7.29
CA ILE A 141 -14.13 4.33 6.02
C ILE A 141 -14.14 3.28 4.91
N LEU A 142 -13.55 2.10 5.15
CA LEU A 142 -13.53 1.00 4.18
C LEU A 142 -14.95 0.60 3.74
N SER A 143 -15.89 0.51 4.68
CA SER A 143 -17.28 0.16 4.39
C SER A 143 -17.99 1.24 3.56
N ILE A 144 -17.78 2.52 3.88
CA ILE A 144 -18.32 3.64 3.09
C ILE A 144 -17.72 3.64 1.68
N SER A 145 -16.41 3.42 1.55
CA SER A 145 -15.74 3.28 0.25
C SER A 145 -16.31 2.12 -0.57
N MET A 146 -16.65 1.00 0.09
CA MET A 146 -17.22 -0.16 -0.60
C MET A 146 -18.61 0.14 -1.13
N ILE A 147 -19.44 0.85 -0.35
CA ILE A 147 -20.75 1.34 -0.79
C ILE A 147 -20.59 2.29 -1.98
N TYR A 148 -19.66 3.25 -1.90
CA TYR A 148 -19.37 4.15 -3.02
C TYR A 148 -18.97 3.37 -4.28
N TRP A 149 -18.01 2.45 -4.17
CA TRP A 149 -17.54 1.63 -5.29
C TRP A 149 -18.68 0.83 -5.94
N VAL A 150 -19.58 0.28 -5.14
CA VAL A 150 -20.77 -0.44 -5.61
C VAL A 150 -21.70 0.46 -6.41
N ILE A 151 -21.99 1.67 -5.90
CA ILE A 151 -22.88 2.64 -6.55
C ILE A 151 -22.27 3.11 -7.87
N ASP A 152 -20.99 3.46 -7.85
CA ASP A 152 -20.24 4.02 -8.98
C ASP A 152 -20.06 3.00 -10.13
N ASN A 153 -19.96 1.71 -9.82
CA ASN A 153 -19.98 0.65 -10.84
C ASN A 153 -21.40 0.28 -11.34
N GLY A 154 -22.44 0.95 -10.86
CA GLY A 154 -23.83 0.65 -11.23
C GLY A 154 -24.30 -0.74 -10.76
N LEU A 155 -23.60 -1.36 -9.79
CA LEU A 155 -23.89 -2.72 -9.33
C LEU A 155 -25.27 -2.88 -8.67
N VAL A 156 -25.95 -1.77 -8.38
CA VAL A 156 -27.31 -1.71 -7.84
C VAL A 156 -28.37 -2.22 -8.84
N ARG A 157 -28.07 -2.23 -10.15
CA ARG A 157 -29.06 -2.50 -11.21
C ARG A 157 -29.02 -3.91 -11.81
N PHE A 158 -28.20 -4.82 -11.29
CA PHE A 158 -28.05 -6.15 -11.90
C PHE A 158 -29.10 -7.14 -11.42
N ASP A 159 -29.74 -7.81 -12.37
CA ASP A 159 -30.70 -8.92 -12.13
C ASP A 159 -30.02 -10.25 -11.76
N ASN A 160 -28.69 -10.31 -11.79
CA ASN A 160 -27.94 -11.53 -11.51
C ASN A 160 -28.00 -11.88 -10.01
N PHE A 161 -28.49 -13.09 -9.70
CA PHE A 161 -28.58 -13.62 -8.34
C PHE A 161 -27.24 -13.58 -7.57
N ILE A 162 -26.11 -13.82 -8.25
CA ILE A 162 -24.78 -13.78 -7.62
C ILE A 162 -24.44 -12.36 -7.15
N LEU A 163 -24.63 -11.36 -8.03
CA LEU A 163 -24.38 -9.96 -7.70
C LEU A 163 -25.35 -9.48 -6.61
N ARG A 164 -26.61 -9.89 -6.66
CA ARG A 164 -27.60 -9.57 -5.62
C ARG A 164 -27.20 -10.13 -4.25
N THR A 165 -26.72 -11.38 -4.21
CA THR A 165 -26.25 -12.01 -2.97
C THR A 165 -25.01 -11.28 -2.44
N PHE A 166 -24.05 -10.96 -3.31
CA PHE A 166 -22.86 -10.18 -2.95
C PHE A 166 -23.24 -8.82 -2.34
N MET A 167 -24.20 -8.11 -2.95
CA MET A 167 -24.70 -6.83 -2.46
C MET A 167 -25.29 -6.90 -1.06
N ILE A 168 -26.09 -7.94 -0.78
CA ILE A 168 -26.66 -8.16 0.55
C ILE A 168 -25.55 -8.34 1.59
N ILE A 169 -24.52 -9.13 1.26
CA ILE A 169 -23.36 -9.34 2.14
C ILE A 169 -22.63 -8.02 2.41
N VAL A 170 -22.36 -7.24 1.36
CA VAL A 170 -21.69 -5.93 1.48
C VAL A 170 -22.48 -5.00 2.41
N ILE A 171 -23.80 -4.92 2.22
CA ILE A 171 -24.67 -4.07 3.06
C ILE A 171 -24.67 -4.54 4.51
N LEU A 172 -24.85 -5.85 4.75
CA LEU A 172 -24.87 -6.40 6.12
C LEU A 172 -23.55 -6.16 6.86
N LEU A 173 -22.41 -6.42 6.23
CA LEU A 173 -21.10 -6.22 6.84
C LEU A 173 -20.77 -4.73 7.01
N SER A 174 -21.21 -3.88 6.09
CA SER A 174 -21.09 -2.43 6.24
C SER A 174 -21.92 -1.94 7.44
N LEU A 175 -23.20 -2.32 7.52
CA LEU A 175 -24.06 -1.99 8.67
C LEU A 175 -23.47 -2.49 10.00
N PHE A 176 -22.86 -3.67 10.01
CA PHE A 176 -22.14 -4.18 11.17
C PHE A 176 -20.96 -3.28 11.56
N SER A 177 -20.19 -2.76 10.60
CA SER A 177 -19.14 -1.77 10.87
C SER A 177 -19.70 -0.45 11.40
N PHE A 178 -20.81 0.05 10.85
CA PHE A 178 -21.48 1.25 11.36
C PHE A 178 -21.93 1.05 12.81
N TYR A 179 -22.57 -0.07 13.11
CA TYR A 179 -23.02 -0.38 14.47
C TYR A 179 -21.86 -0.36 15.47
N ASN A 180 -20.75 -1.04 15.17
CA ASN A 180 -19.60 -1.06 16.09
C ASN A 180 -18.94 0.31 16.21
N ALA A 181 -18.79 1.08 15.12
CA ALA A 181 -18.19 2.43 15.18
C ALA A 181 -18.99 3.47 16.00
N PHE A 182 -20.27 3.21 16.29
CA PHE A 182 -21.12 4.06 17.13
C PHE A 182 -21.46 3.45 18.48
N SER A 183 -21.36 2.12 18.60
CA SER A 183 -21.62 1.40 19.82
C SER A 183 -20.36 1.40 20.67
N LYS A 184 -20.44 1.97 21.88
CA LYS A 184 -19.36 1.84 22.88
C LYS A 184 -19.28 0.41 23.45
N ALA A 185 -19.91 -0.58 22.81
CA ALA A 185 -19.88 -1.96 23.25
C ALA A 185 -18.49 -2.55 23.05
N TYR A 186 -17.95 -3.18 24.08
CA TYR A 186 -16.66 -3.86 24.01
C TYR A 186 -16.63 -4.82 22.80
N LEU A 187 -15.54 -4.74 22.03
CA LEU A 187 -15.28 -5.60 20.89
C LEU A 187 -14.82 -6.96 21.39
N SER A 188 -15.72 -7.93 21.38
CA SER A 188 -15.32 -9.32 21.58
C SER A 188 -14.44 -9.81 20.43
N ASP A 189 -13.63 -10.83 20.68
CA ASP A 189 -12.71 -11.43 19.70
C ASP A 189 -13.43 -11.84 18.40
N THR A 190 -14.66 -12.33 18.51
CA THR A 190 -15.49 -12.66 17.34
C THR A 190 -15.80 -11.43 16.48
N LYS A 191 -16.15 -10.29 17.11
CA LYS A 191 -16.42 -9.05 16.38
C LYS A 191 -15.15 -8.51 15.72
N LYS A 192 -14.02 -8.54 16.44
CA LYS A 192 -12.70 -8.17 15.90
C LYS A 192 -12.36 -9.02 14.68
N LEU A 193 -12.51 -10.33 14.78
CA LEU A 193 -12.26 -11.27 13.69
C LEU A 193 -13.12 -10.94 12.45
N ILE A 194 -14.44 -10.77 12.63
CA ILE A 194 -15.36 -10.45 11.52
C ILE A 194 -14.96 -9.13 10.85
N LEU A 195 -14.75 -8.06 11.62
CA LEU A 195 -14.37 -6.74 11.09
C LEU A 195 -13.00 -6.77 10.40
N SER A 196 -12.08 -7.55 10.95
CA SER A 196 -10.74 -7.75 10.43
C SER A 196 -10.78 -8.49 9.09
N ILE A 197 -11.49 -9.61 8.98
CA ILE A 197 -11.67 -10.34 7.71
C ILE A 197 -12.37 -9.45 6.68
N TRP A 198 -13.44 -8.77 7.08
CA TRP A 198 -14.18 -7.85 6.19
C TRP A 198 -13.28 -6.76 5.62
N SER A 199 -12.46 -6.13 6.47
CA SER A 199 -11.51 -5.10 6.03
C SER A 199 -10.46 -5.64 5.07
N SER A 200 -9.96 -6.86 5.30
CA SER A 200 -9.02 -7.50 4.36
C SER A 200 -9.66 -7.74 3.00
N ILE A 201 -10.93 -8.20 2.97
CA ILE A 201 -11.68 -8.43 1.74
C ILE A 201 -11.83 -7.11 0.96
N ILE A 202 -12.26 -6.03 1.63
CA ILE A 202 -12.41 -4.71 0.98
C ILE A 202 -11.08 -4.23 0.39
N ILE A 203 -10.00 -4.28 1.17
CA ILE A 203 -8.68 -3.83 0.70
C ILE A 203 -8.22 -4.65 -0.51
N MET A 204 -8.47 -5.97 -0.52
CA MET A 204 -8.16 -6.83 -1.65
C MET A 204 -8.98 -6.47 -2.90
N PHE A 205 -10.28 -6.18 -2.76
CA PHE A 205 -11.11 -5.72 -3.88
C PHE A 205 -10.58 -4.40 -4.47
N PHE A 206 -10.27 -3.41 -3.63
CA PHE A 206 -9.70 -2.14 -4.09
C PHE A 206 -8.30 -2.29 -4.68
N ALA A 207 -7.54 -3.30 -4.27
CA ALA A 207 -6.26 -3.64 -4.89
C ALA A 207 -6.42 -4.11 -6.32
N ILE A 208 -7.29 -5.09 -6.52
CA ILE A 208 -7.56 -5.67 -7.84
C ILE A 208 -8.15 -4.58 -8.75
N ASP A 209 -9.10 -3.79 -8.26
CA ASP A 209 -9.71 -2.69 -9.01
C ASP A 209 -8.66 -1.65 -9.43
N ASN A 210 -7.79 -1.22 -8.51
CA ASN A 210 -6.74 -0.25 -8.80
C ASN A 210 -5.71 -0.78 -9.82
N LEU A 211 -5.27 -2.03 -9.66
CA LEU A 211 -4.40 -2.68 -10.64
C LEU A 211 -5.05 -2.77 -12.02
N SER A 212 -6.33 -3.15 -12.08
CA SER A 212 -7.09 -3.23 -13.33
C SER A 212 -7.24 -1.86 -14.02
N GLY A 213 -7.43 -0.80 -13.24
CA GLY A 213 -7.46 0.58 -13.73
C GLY A 213 -6.12 0.99 -14.32
N ILE A 214 -5.03 0.71 -13.61
CA ILE A 214 -3.67 1.02 -14.08
C ILE A 214 -3.34 0.31 -15.40
N PHE A 215 -3.70 -0.97 -15.55
CA PHE A 215 -3.47 -1.69 -16.82
C PHE A 215 -4.29 -1.13 -17.99
N LYS A 216 -5.50 -0.61 -17.73
CA LYS A 216 -6.36 -0.03 -18.76
C LYS A 216 -5.93 1.37 -19.19
N TYR A 217 -5.47 2.21 -18.26
CA TYR A 217 -5.14 3.61 -18.52
C TYR A 217 -3.63 3.85 -18.72
N GLY A 218 -2.76 2.95 -18.24
CA GLY A 218 -1.31 3.09 -18.32
C GLY A 218 -0.69 2.80 -19.69
N SER A 219 -1.44 2.20 -20.62
CA SER A 219 -0.99 1.92 -21.99
C SER A 219 -1.14 3.10 -22.97
N PHE A 220 -1.82 4.19 -22.57
CA PHE A 220 -2.10 5.35 -23.42
C PHE A 220 -1.10 6.50 -23.25
N VAL A 221 0.13 6.23 -22.81
CA VAL A 221 1.17 7.26 -22.64
C VAL A 221 1.77 7.62 -24.00
N SER A 222 1.01 8.34 -24.83
CA SER A 222 1.58 9.17 -25.88
C SER A 222 1.88 10.55 -25.27
N THR A 223 3.16 10.80 -25.09
CA THR A 223 3.79 12.05 -24.65
C THR A 223 3.08 13.30 -25.19
N ASN A 224 2.52 14.16 -24.32
CA ASN A 224 2.55 15.63 -24.45
C ASN A 224 1.83 16.43 -23.34
N GLU A 225 1.14 15.83 -22.36
CA GLU A 225 0.48 16.60 -21.29
C GLU A 225 1.10 16.34 -19.91
N LEU A 226 1.81 17.32 -19.37
CA LEU A 226 2.43 17.29 -18.03
C LEU A 226 1.43 16.95 -16.91
N ILE A 227 0.16 17.33 -17.09
CA ILE A 227 -0.95 17.00 -16.19
C ILE A 227 -1.21 15.48 -16.16
N GLN A 228 -1.26 14.84 -17.33
CA GLN A 228 -1.46 13.39 -17.44
C GLN A 228 -0.27 12.61 -16.85
N ALA A 229 0.97 13.06 -17.13
CA ALA A 229 2.16 12.44 -16.56
C ALA A 229 2.18 12.53 -15.03
N THR A 230 1.80 13.69 -14.47
CA THR A 230 1.70 13.89 -13.02
C THR A 230 0.60 13.02 -12.41
N TYR A 231 -0.56 12.94 -13.07
CA TYR A 231 -1.68 12.11 -12.64
C TYR A 231 -1.29 10.63 -12.55
N ILE A 232 -0.63 10.10 -13.59
CA ILE A 232 -0.15 8.71 -13.62
C ILE A 232 0.92 8.50 -12.54
N ALA A 233 1.85 9.43 -12.37
CA ALA A 233 2.86 9.32 -11.30
C ALA A 233 2.21 9.23 -9.91
N ILE A 234 1.22 10.07 -9.60
CA ILE A 234 0.52 10.00 -8.31
C ILE A 234 -0.23 8.68 -8.16
N GLN A 235 -0.90 8.17 -9.20
CA GLN A 235 -1.56 6.86 -9.15
C GLN A 235 -0.59 5.73 -8.79
N TYR A 236 0.56 5.66 -9.47
CA TYR A 236 1.55 4.63 -9.20
C TYR A 236 2.22 4.81 -7.84
N PHE A 237 2.45 6.06 -7.40
CA PHE A 237 2.91 6.34 -6.04
C PHE A 237 1.94 5.80 -4.99
N LEU A 238 0.64 6.08 -5.14
CA LEU A 238 -0.41 5.56 -4.26
C LEU A 238 -0.50 4.04 -4.30
N LEU A 239 -0.36 3.42 -5.48
CA LEU A 239 -0.23 1.96 -5.60
C LEU A 239 0.95 1.46 -4.77
N GLY A 240 2.10 2.13 -4.86
CA GLY A 240 3.30 1.80 -4.09
C GLY A 240 3.06 1.85 -2.58
N VAL A 241 2.44 2.93 -2.09
CA VAL A 241 2.05 3.09 -0.68
C VAL A 241 1.09 1.99 -0.23
N SER A 242 0.13 1.65 -1.08
CA SER A 242 -0.90 0.67 -0.75
C SER A 242 -0.43 -0.78 -0.80
N SER A 243 0.61 -1.09 -1.57
CA SER A 243 1.04 -2.44 -1.92
C SER A 243 1.37 -3.35 -0.74
N ILE A 244 2.05 -2.81 0.28
CA ILE A 244 2.42 -3.54 1.49
C ILE A 244 1.15 -4.02 2.21
N TYR A 245 0.13 -3.17 2.27
CA TYR A 245 -1.17 -3.50 2.85
C TYR A 245 -1.94 -4.50 2.00
N MET A 246 -1.89 -4.36 0.67
CA MET A 246 -2.55 -5.31 -0.24
C MET A 246 -2.01 -6.72 -0.06
N ILE A 247 -0.69 -6.90 -0.13
CA ILE A 247 -0.05 -8.20 -0.01
C ILE A 247 -0.26 -8.77 1.40
N GLN A 248 -0.19 -7.95 2.44
CA GLN A 248 -0.46 -8.45 3.79
C GLN A 248 -1.91 -8.95 3.93
N ASN A 249 -2.90 -8.15 3.51
CA ASN A 249 -4.30 -8.55 3.58
C ASN A 249 -4.58 -9.79 2.73
N PHE A 250 -3.94 -9.90 1.56
CA PHE A 250 -3.98 -11.09 0.73
C PHE A 250 -3.39 -12.32 1.45
N MET A 251 -2.21 -12.20 2.06
CA MET A 251 -1.57 -13.31 2.79
C MET A 251 -2.40 -13.80 3.98
N MET A 252 -3.04 -12.90 4.73
CA MET A 252 -3.93 -13.27 5.83
C MET A 252 -5.20 -13.98 5.33
N LEU A 253 -5.79 -13.52 4.23
CA LEU A 253 -6.98 -14.17 3.64
C LEU A 253 -6.65 -15.53 3.05
N ILE A 254 -5.60 -15.61 2.23
CA ILE A 254 -5.21 -16.87 1.59
C ILE A 254 -4.69 -17.88 2.61
N GLY A 255 -4.17 -17.43 3.76
CA GLY A 255 -3.77 -18.31 4.85
C GLY A 255 -4.89 -19.23 5.36
N PHE A 256 -6.16 -18.79 5.29
CA PHE A 256 -7.30 -19.63 5.62
C PHE A 256 -7.58 -20.71 4.56
N LEU A 257 -7.25 -20.44 3.30
CA LEU A 257 -7.47 -21.35 2.16
C LEU A 257 -6.28 -22.30 1.96
N LEU A 258 -5.09 -21.73 1.79
CA LEU A 258 -3.80 -22.39 1.71
C LEU A 258 -3.01 -22.08 2.98
N SER A 259 -3.01 -23.01 3.94
CA SER A 259 -1.96 -22.97 4.95
C SER A 259 -0.63 -23.30 4.23
N TRP A 260 0.21 -22.30 3.98
CA TRP A 260 1.59 -22.49 3.48
C TRP A 260 2.39 -23.47 4.36
N LYS A 261 1.97 -23.58 5.62
CA LYS A 261 2.43 -24.51 6.65
C LYS A 261 2.00 -25.98 6.39
N ILE A 262 1.01 -26.26 5.52
CA ILE A 262 0.67 -27.62 5.06
C ILE A 262 1.83 -28.25 4.29
N PHE A 263 2.63 -27.46 3.57
CA PHE A 263 3.80 -27.97 2.84
C PHE A 263 4.93 -28.42 3.79
N PHE A 264 4.90 -27.97 5.05
CA PHE A 264 5.87 -28.28 6.11
C PHE A 264 5.17 -28.78 7.38
N PHE A 265 4.53 -29.97 7.32
CA PHE A 265 4.17 -30.86 8.44
C PHE A 265 3.70 -30.22 9.78
N THR A 266 3.05 -29.07 9.77
CA THR A 266 2.45 -28.47 10.98
C THR A 266 0.94 -28.74 10.97
N LYS A 267 0.38 -29.11 12.13
CA LYS A 267 -1.05 -29.42 12.25
C LYS A 267 -1.87 -28.21 11.78
N TYR A 268 -2.68 -28.40 10.75
CA TYR A 268 -3.51 -27.35 10.13
C TYR A 268 -4.28 -26.50 11.16
N SER A 269 -4.77 -27.12 12.24
CA SER A 269 -5.47 -26.45 13.34
C SER A 269 -4.65 -25.35 14.01
N ASP A 270 -3.35 -25.58 14.24
CA ASP A 270 -2.49 -24.63 14.93
C ASP A 270 -2.23 -23.41 14.04
N ALA A 271 -2.05 -23.63 12.73
CA ALA A 271 -1.89 -22.55 11.75
C ALA A 271 -3.15 -21.69 11.62
N ILE A 272 -4.34 -22.28 11.66
CA ILE A 272 -5.61 -21.54 11.63
C ILE A 272 -5.83 -20.75 12.93
N SER A 273 -5.45 -21.33 14.07
CA SER A 273 -5.49 -20.63 15.36
C SER A 273 -4.56 -19.42 15.36
N ASP A 274 -3.33 -19.57 14.88
CA ASP A 274 -2.36 -18.47 14.73
C ASP A 274 -2.92 -17.34 13.85
N LEU A 275 -3.49 -17.68 12.68
CA LEU A 275 -4.10 -16.71 11.76
C LEU A 275 -5.31 -15.99 12.36
N LYS A 276 -6.15 -16.73 13.10
CA LYS A 276 -7.28 -16.15 13.83
C LYS A 276 -6.79 -15.13 14.84
N ASN A 277 -5.76 -15.48 15.62
CA ASN A 277 -5.16 -14.59 16.61
C ASN A 277 -4.52 -13.37 15.94
N GLU A 278 -3.81 -13.54 14.81
CA GLU A 278 -3.27 -12.40 14.04
C GLU A 278 -4.36 -11.43 13.58
N HIS A 279 -5.52 -11.96 13.14
CA HIS A 279 -6.68 -11.14 12.79
C HIS A 279 -7.31 -10.42 13.99
N ILE A 280 -7.31 -11.03 15.18
CA ILE A 280 -7.86 -10.44 16.42
C ILE A 280 -6.90 -9.38 16.96
N ASP A 281 -5.62 -9.71 17.07
CA ASP A 281 -4.56 -8.89 17.68
C ASP A 281 -4.29 -7.61 16.90
N ARG A 282 -4.52 -7.61 15.58
CA ARG A 282 -4.40 -6.39 14.78
C ARG A 282 -5.52 -5.39 15.04
N TYR A 283 -6.64 -5.78 15.65
CA TYR A 283 -7.75 -4.87 15.93
C TYR A 283 -7.54 -4.16 17.26
N SER A 284 -7.65 -2.84 17.27
CA SER A 284 -7.43 -2.05 18.48
C SER A 284 -8.47 -2.34 19.56
N ASP A 285 -8.01 -2.46 20.80
CA ASP A 285 -8.87 -2.47 21.99
C ASP A 285 -9.43 -1.08 22.30
N THR A 286 -8.84 -0.02 21.71
CA THR A 286 -9.31 1.35 21.92
C THR A 286 -10.43 1.68 20.94
N GLN A 287 -11.58 2.05 21.51
CA GLN A 287 -12.74 2.47 20.73
C GLN A 287 -12.57 3.88 20.17
N VAL A 288 -13.19 4.11 19.02
CA VAL A 288 -13.18 5.42 18.36
C VAL A 288 -14.22 6.32 19.00
N SER A 289 -13.91 7.61 19.15
CA SER A 289 -14.88 8.55 19.66
C SER A 289 -16.05 8.69 18.68
N LYS A 290 -17.29 8.74 19.19
CA LYS A 290 -18.48 8.95 18.35
C LYS A 290 -18.39 10.22 17.51
N SER A 291 -17.67 11.22 18.00
CA SER A 291 -17.43 12.47 17.28
C SER A 291 -16.53 12.26 16.06
N ASP A 292 -15.50 11.43 16.18
CA ASP A 292 -14.59 11.14 15.06
C ASP A 292 -15.30 10.27 14.03
N SER A 293 -16.16 9.33 14.46
CA SER A 293 -17.02 8.55 13.55
C SER A 293 -18.01 9.44 12.78
N LYS A 294 -18.59 10.46 13.42
CA LYS A 294 -19.45 11.45 12.73
C LYS A 294 -18.69 12.28 11.71
N PHE A 295 -17.53 12.81 12.10
CA PHE A 295 -16.65 13.57 11.20
C PHE A 295 -16.22 12.71 10.01
N CYS A 296 -15.87 11.44 10.27
CA CYS A 296 -15.52 10.46 9.25
C CYS A 296 -16.61 10.30 8.20
N ILE A 297 -17.85 10.05 8.61
CA ILE A 297 -18.97 9.89 7.67
C ILE A 297 -19.15 11.17 6.86
N LEU A 298 -19.24 12.33 7.52
CA LEU A 298 -19.48 13.59 6.83
C LEU A 298 -18.39 13.88 5.80
N PHE A 299 -17.12 13.72 6.18
CA PHE A 299 -15.99 13.97 5.29
C PHE A 299 -15.96 13.00 4.11
N VAL A 300 -15.98 11.70 4.39
CA VAL A 300 -15.82 10.65 3.36
C VAL A 300 -17.03 10.64 2.42
N SER A 301 -18.25 10.73 2.95
CA SER A 301 -19.45 10.80 2.12
C SER A 301 -19.49 12.06 1.26
N THR A 302 -19.01 13.22 1.76
CA THR A 302 -18.94 14.43 0.94
C THR A 302 -17.96 14.27 -0.21
N ILE A 303 -16.76 13.74 0.04
CA ILE A 303 -15.76 13.51 -1.02
C ILE A 303 -16.30 12.57 -2.09
N PHE A 304 -16.89 11.44 -1.69
CA PHE A 304 -17.41 10.46 -2.64
C PHE A 304 -18.66 10.96 -3.37
N PHE A 305 -19.53 11.73 -2.71
CA PHE A 305 -20.68 12.34 -3.37
C PHE A 305 -20.24 13.36 -4.44
N LEU A 306 -19.28 14.23 -4.11
CA LEU A 306 -18.72 15.18 -5.07
C LEU A 306 -18.05 14.44 -6.24
N ASN A 307 -17.28 13.39 -5.96
CA ASN A 307 -16.65 12.62 -7.03
C ASN A 307 -17.66 11.88 -7.91
N TYR A 308 -18.71 11.31 -7.33
CA TYR A 308 -19.79 10.63 -8.07
C TYR A 308 -20.54 11.60 -8.99
N TYR A 309 -20.81 12.82 -8.54
CA TYR A 309 -21.60 13.78 -9.31
C TYR A 309 -20.78 14.50 -10.38
N TYR A 310 -19.52 14.86 -10.08
CA TYR A 310 -18.67 15.65 -10.97
C TYR A 310 -17.64 14.84 -11.76
N GLU A 311 -17.52 13.53 -11.49
CA GLU A 311 -16.56 12.62 -12.15
C GLU A 311 -15.11 13.17 -12.16
N ILE A 312 -14.72 13.87 -11.09
CA ILE A 312 -13.46 14.64 -11.02
C ILE A 312 -12.25 13.73 -11.30
N VAL A 313 -12.25 12.54 -10.69
CA VAL A 313 -11.20 11.55 -10.85
C VAL A 313 -11.79 10.13 -10.83
N PRO A 314 -11.13 9.16 -11.47
CA PRO A 314 -11.46 7.74 -11.37
C PRO A 314 -11.67 7.28 -9.92
N ARG A 315 -12.69 6.42 -9.72
CA ARG A 315 -13.08 5.88 -8.40
C ARG A 315 -11.94 5.29 -7.59
N GLN A 316 -11.07 4.49 -8.22
CA GLN A 316 -9.95 3.86 -7.52
C GLN A 316 -9.00 4.92 -6.96
N PHE A 317 -8.79 6.03 -7.70
CA PHE A 317 -7.93 7.11 -7.27
C PHE A 317 -8.53 7.86 -6.08
N ILE A 318 -9.81 8.23 -6.11
CA ILE A 318 -10.42 8.97 -4.99
C ILE A 318 -10.48 8.12 -3.71
N ILE A 319 -10.71 6.81 -3.84
CA ILE A 319 -10.74 5.88 -2.70
C ILE A 319 -9.36 5.84 -2.02
N TRP A 320 -8.29 5.61 -2.79
CA TRP A 320 -6.93 5.56 -2.27
C TRP A 320 -6.45 6.91 -1.73
N LEU A 321 -6.78 8.00 -2.43
CA LEU A 321 -6.48 9.35 -1.97
C LEU A 321 -7.16 9.63 -0.63
N THR A 322 -8.42 9.20 -0.46
CA THR A 322 -9.16 9.36 0.81
C THR A 322 -8.49 8.58 1.94
N PHE A 323 -8.05 7.34 1.72
CA PHE A 323 -7.34 6.57 2.75
C PHE A 323 -6.03 7.21 3.19
N VAL A 324 -5.28 7.79 2.25
CA VAL A 324 -4.01 8.46 2.56
C VAL A 324 -4.25 9.80 3.25
N THR A 325 -5.24 10.59 2.80
CA THR A 325 -5.42 11.97 3.27
C THR A 325 -6.28 12.07 4.54
N PHE A 326 -7.25 11.18 4.75
CA PHE A 326 -8.17 11.24 5.90
C PHE A 326 -7.48 11.35 7.26
N PRO A 327 -6.41 10.58 7.58
CA PRO A 327 -5.72 10.70 8.86
C PRO A 327 -5.17 12.10 9.14
N PHE A 328 -4.71 12.80 8.10
CA PHE A 328 -4.19 14.17 8.22
C PHE A 328 -5.32 15.16 8.52
N PHE A 329 -6.46 15.02 7.85
CA PHE A 329 -7.64 15.85 8.11
C PHE A 329 -8.23 15.64 9.49
N LEU A 330 -8.32 14.39 9.95
CA LEU A 330 -8.77 14.10 11.31
C LEU A 330 -7.81 14.68 12.36
N MET A 331 -6.49 14.64 12.11
CA MET A 331 -5.51 15.26 12.99
C MET A 331 -5.70 16.78 13.08
N ALA A 332 -5.90 17.44 11.94
CA ALA A 332 -6.17 18.87 11.88
C ALA A 332 -7.46 19.22 12.64
N TYR A 333 -8.55 18.48 12.39
CA TYR A 333 -9.83 18.64 13.09
C TYR A 333 -9.69 18.54 14.62
N ASN A 334 -8.98 17.52 15.10
CA ASN A 334 -8.75 17.33 16.54
C ASN A 334 -7.85 18.43 17.15
N HIS A 335 -6.91 18.97 16.38
CA HIS A 335 -6.10 20.11 16.80
C HIS A 335 -6.96 21.38 16.96
N PHE A 336 -7.83 21.69 15.99
CA PHE A 336 -8.71 22.86 16.04
C PHE A 336 -9.71 22.81 17.20
N LEU A 337 -10.22 21.63 17.54
CA LEU A 337 -11.18 21.46 18.64
C LEU A 337 -10.54 21.40 20.05
N LYS A 338 -9.22 21.57 20.17
CA LYS A 338 -8.48 21.49 21.45
C LYS A 338 -8.79 20.23 22.27
N LYS A 339 -9.23 19.14 21.63
CA LYS A 339 -9.51 17.88 22.33
C LYS A 339 -8.21 17.31 22.88
N LYS A 340 -8.23 16.83 24.13
CA LYS A 340 -7.13 16.04 24.69
C LYS A 340 -6.89 14.86 23.74
N LYS A 341 -5.62 14.63 23.40
CA LYS A 341 -5.18 13.59 22.45
C LYS A 341 -5.67 12.22 22.93
N GLU A 342 -6.77 11.76 22.36
CA GLU A 342 -7.24 10.38 22.54
C GLU A 342 -6.25 9.40 21.87
N PRO A 343 -6.16 8.16 22.37
CA PRO A 343 -5.14 7.18 21.99
C PRO A 343 -5.15 6.78 20.52
N TYR A 344 -6.16 7.22 19.75
CA TYR A 344 -6.23 7.14 18.29
C TYR A 344 -4.91 7.56 17.59
N PHE A 345 -4.10 8.41 18.23
CA PHE A 345 -2.81 8.88 17.72
C PHE A 345 -1.55 8.54 18.56
N GLN A 346 -1.47 7.38 19.21
CA GLN A 346 -0.15 6.72 19.29
C GLN A 346 0.34 6.26 17.90
N PHE A 347 -0.56 6.20 16.91
CA PHE A 347 -0.29 5.93 15.49
C PHE A 347 0.60 6.99 14.79
N LEU A 348 0.47 8.30 15.11
CA LEU A 348 1.29 9.37 14.50
C LEU A 348 2.20 10.14 15.47
N ARG A 349 1.88 10.27 16.77
CA ARG A 349 2.64 11.17 17.66
C ARG A 349 4.01 10.63 18.08
N ARG A 350 4.24 9.31 18.06
CA ARG A 350 5.61 8.77 18.31
C ARG A 350 6.58 9.01 17.13
N ASN A 351 6.12 9.57 16.01
CA ASN A 351 6.80 9.44 14.71
C ASN A 351 7.26 10.76 14.05
N ILE A 352 7.19 11.93 14.71
CA ILE A 352 7.73 13.18 14.12
C ILE A 352 8.62 14.00 15.09
N PHE A 353 8.37 13.98 16.40
CA PHE A 353 9.16 14.77 17.36
C PHE A 353 9.65 13.92 18.54
N LYS A 354 10.61 13.03 18.26
CA LYS A 354 11.45 12.50 19.34
C LYS A 354 12.95 12.51 19.10
N ASN A 355 13.40 12.93 17.91
CA ASN A 355 14.81 13.18 17.59
C ASN A 355 14.92 14.42 16.68
N SER A 356 14.48 15.57 17.19
CA SER A 356 15.05 16.86 16.78
C SER A 356 15.96 17.32 17.89
#